data_AF-A0A1D1V634-F1
#
_entry.id   AF-A0A1D1V634-F1
#
_cell.length_a   1.000
_cell.length_b   1.000
_cell.length_c   1.000
_cell.angle_alpha   90.00
_cell.angle_beta   90.00
_cell.angle_gamma   90.00
#
_symmetry.space_group_name_H-M   'P 1'
#
loop_
_entity.id
_entity.type
_entity.pdbx_description
1 polymer ?
#
loop_
_entity_poly.entity_id
_entity_poly.type
_entity_poly.pdbx_seq_one_letter_code
_entity_poly.pdbx_strand_id
1 'polypeptide(L)'
;MLGFLFEVPPHPNFCHSQASSHLVQRLRSLANLGFLLLFCPASKANDFAHHDYPTTSFCFFVRYTNHIFGGTINNSHLLIAVNRFWAVAYRNHHRFNSLKRPALACLAMWIYVHIWLLPGPIIDSTTERTNAEQFHCRSTAQSPRLWLVISLIVVYDIPLLLTFLAYPFILYNALNRTRVRQVPNPNVQTQLVVVGGAAGQLADSFSRFPC
;
A
#
# COMPACT_ATOMS: atom_id res chain seq x y z
N MET A 1 -12.60 4.26 -0.71
CA MET A 1 -13.09 3.21 -1.64
C MET A 1 -12.27 1.95 -1.42
N LEU A 2 -12.71 0.84 -0.83
CA LEU A 2 -13.97 0.40 -0.24
C LEU A 2 -13.70 0.11 1.24
N GLY A 3 -14.29 0.91 2.14
CA GLY A 3 -14.26 0.68 3.58
C GLY A 3 -15.53 -0.06 3.99
N PHE A 4 -15.67 -1.32 3.60
CA PHE A 4 -16.70 -2.16 4.20
C PHE A 4 -16.23 -2.57 5.61
N LEU A 5 -16.80 -1.88 6.59
CA LEU A 5 -16.74 -2.19 8.02
C LEU A 5 -17.47 -3.52 8.24
N PHE A 6 -16.73 -4.63 8.19
CA PHE A 6 -17.16 -5.85 8.87
C PHE A 6 -16.84 -5.67 10.34
N GLU A 7 -17.87 -5.37 11.13
CA GLU A 7 -17.78 -5.26 12.57
C GLU A 7 -17.68 -6.68 13.17
N VAL A 8 -16.44 -7.16 13.28
CA VAL A 8 -16.14 -8.43 13.94
C VAL A 8 -15.97 -8.14 15.43
N PRO A 9 -16.68 -8.84 16.33
CA PRO A 9 -16.58 -8.60 17.77
C PRO A 9 -15.12 -8.71 18.26
N PRO A 10 -14.71 -7.80 19.16
CA PRO A 10 -13.32 -7.65 19.57
C PRO A 10 -12.85 -8.91 20.32
N HIS A 11 -11.83 -9.56 19.78
CA HIS A 11 -11.07 -10.59 20.49
C HIS A 11 -9.85 -9.91 21.15
N PRO A 12 -9.37 -10.36 22.31
CA PRO A 12 -8.20 -9.77 22.99
C PRO A 12 -6.91 -9.70 22.13
N ASN A 13 -6.83 -10.44 21.03
CA ASN A 13 -5.70 -10.39 20.09
C ASN A 13 -5.81 -9.26 19.05
N PHE A 14 -6.86 -8.42 19.09
CA PHE A 14 -7.15 -7.41 18.07
C PHE A 14 -6.22 -6.18 18.16
N CYS A 15 -5.84 -5.76 19.38
CA CYS A 15 -4.99 -4.59 19.62
C CYS A 15 -3.62 -4.66 18.90
N HIS A 16 -2.99 -5.84 18.87
CA HIS A 16 -1.69 -6.00 18.20
C HIS A 16 -1.77 -5.87 16.67
N SER A 17 -2.85 -6.39 16.07
CA SER A 17 -3.08 -6.26 14.63
C SER A 17 -3.30 -4.79 14.24
N GLN A 18 -4.01 -4.03 15.09
CA GLN A 18 -4.29 -2.62 14.84
C GLN A 18 -3.00 -1.79 14.83
N ALA A 19 -2.10 -1.96 15.80
CA ALA A 19 -0.82 -1.24 15.84
C ALA A 19 0.03 -1.44 14.58
N SER A 20 0.11 -2.67 14.06
CA SER A 20 0.84 -2.97 12.81
C SER A 20 0.26 -2.25 11.60
N SER A 21 -1.07 -2.14 11.53
CA SER A 21 -1.77 -1.48 10.42
C SER A 21 -1.53 0.03 10.41
N HIS A 22 -1.44 0.65 11.58
CA HIS A 22 -1.11 2.07 11.70
C HIS A 22 0.32 2.36 11.22
N LEU A 23 1.28 1.49 11.51
CA LEU A 23 2.67 1.65 11.05
C LEU A 23 2.76 1.60 9.52
N VAL A 24 2.15 0.61 8.89
CA VAL A 24 2.11 0.50 7.42
C VAL A 24 1.39 1.70 6.79
N GLN A 25 0.29 2.15 7.40
CA GLN A 25 -0.44 3.32 6.93
C GLN A 25 0.39 4.61 7.02
N ARG A 26 1.13 4.81 8.12
CA ARG A 26 2.02 5.96 8.28
C ARG A 26 3.11 5.97 7.21
N LEU A 27 3.72 4.82 6.91
CA LEU A 27 4.74 4.70 5.88
C LEU A 27 4.19 5.01 4.48
N ARG A 28 2.97 4.54 4.16
CA ARG A 28 2.28 4.92 2.92
C ARG A 28 2.05 6.44 2.85
N SER A 29 1.61 7.05 3.94
CA SER A 29 1.44 8.50 4.00
C SER A 29 2.77 9.23 3.82
N LEU A 30 3.88 8.72 4.37
CA LEU A 30 5.22 9.29 4.17
C LEU A 30 5.67 9.17 2.71
N ALA A 31 5.40 8.05 2.04
CA ALA A 31 5.71 7.89 0.62
C ALA A 31 4.90 8.86 -0.25
N ASN A 32 3.59 9.00 0.02
CA ASN A 32 2.73 9.96 -0.66
C ASN A 32 3.16 11.41 -0.41
N LEU A 33 3.51 11.74 0.83
CA LEU A 33 4.01 13.06 1.18
C LEU A 33 5.34 13.34 0.48
N GLY A 34 6.27 12.37 0.47
CA GLY A 34 7.53 12.46 -0.27
C GLY A 34 7.32 12.68 -1.77
N PHE A 35 6.36 11.98 -2.38
CA PHE A 35 5.98 12.20 -3.77
C PHE A 35 5.47 13.64 -4.01
N LEU A 36 4.57 14.13 -3.16
CA LEU A 36 4.04 15.49 -3.27
C LEU A 36 5.11 16.56 -3.04
N LEU A 37 6.03 16.34 -2.09
CA LEU A 37 7.06 17.31 -1.73
C LEU A 37 8.25 17.31 -2.68
N LEU A 38 8.57 16.18 -3.33
CA LEU A 38 9.75 16.05 -4.18
C LEU A 38 9.38 16.01 -5.66
N PHE A 39 8.47 15.12 -6.04
CA PHE A 39 8.14 14.91 -7.45
C PHE A 39 7.26 16.02 -8.02
N CYS A 40 6.21 16.46 -7.32
CA CYS A 40 5.34 17.52 -7.84
C CYS A 40 6.08 18.84 -8.13
N PRO A 41 6.89 19.41 -7.22
CA PRO A 41 7.61 20.65 -7.54
C PRO A 41 8.66 20.43 -8.61
N ALA A 42 9.36 19.29 -8.64
CA ALA A 42 10.31 18.99 -9.69
C ALA A 42 9.64 18.85 -11.07
N SER A 43 8.48 18.21 -11.14
CA SER A 43 7.68 18.13 -12.37
C SER A 43 7.21 19.51 -12.82
N LYS A 44 6.77 20.37 -11.89
CA LYS A 44 6.37 21.74 -12.25
C LYS A 44 7.55 22.59 -12.69
N ALA A 45 8.71 22.47 -12.03
CA ALA A 45 9.93 23.12 -12.47
C ALA A 45 10.33 22.66 -13.89
N ASN A 46 10.19 21.38 -14.21
CA ASN A 46 10.43 20.83 -15.54
C ASN A 46 9.47 21.37 -16.61
N ASP A 47 8.22 21.66 -16.23
CA ASP A 47 7.23 22.29 -17.12
C ASP A 47 7.49 23.80 -17.29
N PHE A 48 7.95 24.50 -16.25
CA PHE A 48 8.16 25.95 -16.33
C PHE A 48 9.50 26.35 -16.97
N ALA A 49 10.54 25.55 -16.79
CA ALA A 49 11.90 25.85 -17.25
C ALA A 49 12.14 25.54 -18.74
N HIS A 50 11.16 25.81 -19.62
CA HIS A 50 11.25 25.47 -21.06
C HIS A 50 12.42 26.15 -21.81
N HIS A 51 12.99 27.23 -21.27
CA HIS A 51 14.06 27.98 -21.92
C HIS A 51 15.47 27.61 -21.44
N ASP A 52 15.58 26.97 -20.27
CA ASP A 52 16.87 26.59 -19.70
C ASP A 52 17.14 25.11 -19.95
N TYR A 53 18.32 24.77 -20.46
CA TYR A 53 18.74 23.39 -20.65
C TYR A 53 18.80 22.67 -19.29
N PRO A 54 17.92 21.70 -19.00
CA PRO A 54 17.90 21.05 -17.70
C PRO A 54 19.18 20.24 -17.51
N THR A 55 19.81 20.41 -16.36
CA THR A 55 21.04 19.70 -16.02
C THR A 55 20.81 18.18 -16.03
N THR A 56 21.88 17.42 -16.30
CA THR A 56 21.77 15.96 -16.39
C THR A 56 21.20 15.34 -15.12
N SER A 57 21.67 15.84 -13.99
CA SER A 57 21.23 15.45 -12.65
C SER A 57 19.76 15.75 -12.37
N PHE A 58 19.21 16.84 -12.92
CA PHE A 58 17.80 17.20 -12.73
C PHE A 58 16.87 16.19 -13.42
N CYS A 59 17.13 15.86 -14.69
CA CYS A 59 16.31 14.84 -15.37
C CYS A 59 16.44 13.47 -14.71
N PHE A 60 17.64 13.10 -14.26
CA PHE A 60 17.85 11.86 -13.49
C PHE A 60 16.99 11.86 -12.22
N PHE A 61 16.99 12.96 -11.46
CA PHE A 61 16.19 13.09 -10.24
C PHE A 61 14.68 12.99 -10.50
N VAL A 62 14.16 13.67 -11.53
CA VAL A 62 12.73 13.61 -11.91
C VAL A 62 12.34 12.18 -12.30
N ARG A 63 13.15 11.51 -13.13
CA ARG A 63 12.92 10.11 -13.52
C ARG A 63 12.98 9.17 -12.32
N TYR A 64 14.02 9.28 -11.51
CA TYR A 64 14.24 8.45 -10.33
C TYR A 64 13.08 8.56 -9.34
N THR A 65 12.69 9.79 -8.97
CA THR A 65 11.59 10.02 -8.02
C THR A 65 10.26 9.47 -8.55
N ASN A 66 9.93 9.71 -9.82
CA ASN A 66 8.71 9.17 -10.44
C ASN A 66 8.61 7.64 -10.29
N HIS A 67 9.68 6.93 -10.66
CA HIS A 67 9.70 5.46 -10.63
C HIS A 67 9.68 4.93 -9.19
N ILE A 68 10.55 5.45 -8.31
CA ILE A 68 10.63 4.98 -6.91
C ILE A 68 9.32 5.18 -6.16
N PHE A 69 8.71 6.36 -6.25
CA PHE A 69 7.47 6.61 -5.53
C PHE A 69 6.30 5.84 -6.14
N GLY A 70 6.20 5.75 -7.46
CA GLY A 70 5.18 4.92 -8.12
C GLY A 70 5.28 3.45 -7.72
N GLY A 71 6.48 2.88 -7.74
CA GLY A 71 6.73 1.51 -7.29
C GLY A 71 6.42 1.29 -5.80
N THR A 72 6.85 2.22 -4.94
CA THR A 72 6.63 2.14 -3.48
C THR A 72 5.14 2.21 -3.13
N ILE A 73 4.37 3.07 -3.78
CA ILE A 73 2.93 3.19 -3.54
C ILE A 73 2.22 1.87 -3.89
N ASN A 74 2.52 1.28 -5.05
CA ASN A 74 1.91 0.01 -5.46
C ASN A 74 2.31 -1.16 -4.55
N ASN A 75 3.58 -1.25 -4.16
CA ASN A 75 4.03 -2.30 -3.25
C ASN A 75 3.48 -2.12 -1.82
N SER A 76 3.18 -0.88 -1.40
CA SER A 76 2.51 -0.62 -0.13
C SER A 76 1.10 -1.21 -0.09
N HIS A 77 0.37 -1.20 -1.22
CA HIS A 77 -0.94 -1.85 -1.31
C HIS A 77 -0.86 -3.36 -1.10
N LEU A 78 0.16 -4.00 -1.69
CA LEU A 78 0.45 -5.41 -1.47
C LEU A 78 0.73 -5.69 0.02
N LEU A 79 1.58 -4.90 0.67
CA LEU A 79 1.89 -5.10 2.10
C LEU A 79 0.63 -5.01 2.98
N ILE A 80 -0.28 -4.09 2.68
CA ILE A 80 -1.56 -3.98 3.40
C ILE A 80 -2.43 -5.22 3.16
N ALA A 81 -2.54 -5.68 1.91
CA ALA A 81 -3.31 -6.87 1.55
C ALA A 81 -2.75 -8.13 2.21
N VAL A 82 -1.42 -8.30 2.17
CA VAL A 82 -0.69 -9.40 2.81
C VAL A 82 -0.88 -9.36 4.33
N ASN A 83 -0.72 -8.20 4.98
CA ASN A 83 -0.93 -8.09 6.42
C ASN A 83 -2.34 -8.54 6.83
N ARG A 84 -3.37 -8.15 6.06
CA ARG A 84 -4.75 -8.61 6.28
C ARG A 84 -4.92 -10.10 6.00
N PHE A 85 -4.32 -10.60 4.92
CA PHE A 85 -4.33 -12.02 4.57
C PHE A 85 -3.74 -12.87 5.71
N TRP A 86 -2.60 -12.46 6.27
CA TRP A 86 -1.96 -13.15 7.40
C TRP A 86 -2.85 -13.17 8.65
N ALA A 87 -3.48 -12.04 8.99
CA ALA A 87 -4.40 -11.95 10.12
C ALA A 87 -5.62 -12.89 9.97
N VAL A 88 -6.08 -13.10 8.73
CA VAL A 88 -7.20 -14.00 8.44
C VAL A 88 -6.74 -15.47 8.42
N ALA A 89 -5.64 -15.78 7.74
CA ALA A 89 -5.14 -17.14 7.57
C ALA A 89 -4.59 -17.75 8.88
N TYR A 90 -3.83 -16.97 9.66
CA TYR A 90 -3.05 -17.48 10.80
C TYR A 90 -3.49 -16.88 12.13
N ARG A 91 -4.73 -17.18 12.52
CA ARG A 91 -5.34 -16.63 13.75
C ARG A 91 -4.62 -17.06 15.05
N ASN A 92 -4.02 -18.26 15.07
CA ASN A 92 -3.32 -18.80 16.24
C ASN A 92 -1.82 -18.45 16.30
N HIS A 93 -1.23 -17.94 15.22
CA HIS A 93 0.21 -17.65 15.18
C HIS A 93 0.58 -16.25 15.68
N HIS A 94 -0.43 -15.42 16.02
CA HIS A 94 -0.24 -14.00 16.34
C HIS A 94 0.31 -13.72 17.74
N ARG A 95 0.44 -14.71 18.63
CA ARG A 95 0.91 -14.48 20.02
C ARG A 95 2.40 -14.11 20.13
N PHE A 96 3.21 -14.34 19.10
CA PHE A 96 4.67 -14.13 19.17
C PHE A 96 5.23 -13.06 18.21
N ASN A 97 4.37 -12.31 17.51
CA ASN A 97 4.85 -11.32 16.55
C ASN A 97 4.98 -9.92 17.15
N SER A 98 6.23 -9.55 17.43
CA SER A 98 6.61 -8.17 17.73
C SER A 98 6.46 -7.26 16.49
N LEU A 99 6.28 -5.96 16.74
CA LEU A 99 6.24 -4.88 15.74
C LEU A 99 7.46 -4.84 14.80
N LYS A 100 8.52 -5.60 15.09
CA LYS A 100 9.75 -5.68 14.29
C LYS A 100 9.52 -6.29 12.91
N ARG A 101 8.64 -7.30 12.78
CA ARG A 101 8.38 -7.97 11.49
C ARG A 101 7.76 -7.07 10.42
N PRO A 102 6.67 -6.32 10.68
CA PRO A 102 6.10 -5.41 9.68
C PRO A 102 7.05 -4.26 9.35
N ALA A 103 7.83 -3.76 10.32
CA ALA A 103 8.85 -2.76 10.07
C ALA A 103 9.96 -3.29 9.14
N LEU A 104 10.45 -4.51 9.38
CA LEU A 104 11.44 -5.17 8.53
C LEU A 104 10.89 -5.43 7.12
N ALA A 105 9.63 -5.87 7.00
CA ALA A 105 8.99 -6.08 5.70
C ALA A 105 8.86 -4.77 4.91
N CYS A 106 8.55 -3.66 5.59
CA CYS A 106 8.51 -2.35 4.94
C CYS A 106 9.90 -1.90 4.48
N LEU A 107 10.93 -2.06 5.31
CA LEU A 107 12.30 -1.71 4.95
C LEU A 107 12.81 -2.59 3.79
N ALA A 108 12.50 -3.88 3.82
CA ALA A 108 12.83 -4.81 2.74
C ALA A 108 12.15 -4.43 1.42
N MET A 109 10.87 -4.01 1.46
CA MET A 109 10.17 -3.51 0.28
C MET A 109 10.85 -2.25 -0.30
N TRP A 110 11.26 -1.30 0.54
CA TRP A 110 11.97 -0.10 0.08
C TRP A 110 13.27 -0.47 -0.64
N ILE A 111 14.08 -1.32 -0.02
CA ILE A 111 15.32 -1.82 -0.62
C ILE A 111 15.04 -2.55 -1.94
N TYR A 112 14.01 -3.41 -1.96
CA TYR A 112 13.58 -4.13 -3.16
C TYR A 112 13.22 -3.17 -4.31
N VAL A 113 12.37 -2.17 -4.07
CA VAL A 113 11.99 -1.18 -5.09
C VAL A 113 13.20 -0.42 -5.59
N HIS A 114 14.12 -0.01 -4.72
CA HIS A 114 15.36 0.65 -5.12
C HIS A 114 16.22 -0.26 -6.00
N ILE A 115 16.49 -1.50 -5.60
CA ILE A 115 17.33 -2.42 -6.37
C ILE A 115 16.78 -2.63 -7.79
N TRP A 116 15.46 -2.78 -7.94
CA TRP A 116 14.85 -3.05 -9.24
C TRP A 116 14.66 -1.82 -10.13
N LEU A 117 14.46 -0.63 -9.57
CA LEU A 117 14.16 0.57 -10.35
C LEU A 117 15.38 1.48 -10.57
N LEU A 118 16.39 1.42 -9.71
CA LEU A 118 17.57 2.30 -9.76
C LEU A 118 18.48 2.07 -10.98
N PRO A 119 18.69 0.84 -11.50
CA PRO A 119 19.54 0.64 -12.68
C PRO A 119 19.00 1.31 -13.95
N GLY A 120 17.67 1.45 -14.08
CA GLY A 120 17.03 2.06 -15.25
C GLY A 120 17.51 3.49 -15.50
N PRO A 121 17.33 4.42 -14.53
CA PRO A 121 17.85 5.78 -14.60
C PRO A 121 19.38 5.88 -14.71
N ILE A 122 20.14 4.93 -14.15
CA ILE A 122 21.61 4.94 -14.26
C ILE A 122 22.04 4.68 -15.71
N ILE A 123 21.51 3.63 -16.34
CA ILE A 123 21.82 3.31 -17.75
C ILE A 123 21.39 4.46 -18.67
N ASP A 124 20.23 5.03 -18.38
CA ASP A 124 19.67 6.17 -19.09
C ASP A 124 20.54 7.44 -18.95
N SER A 125 21.23 7.64 -17.81
CA SER A 125 22.17 8.76 -17.63
C SER A 125 23.46 8.63 -18.44
N THR A 126 23.83 7.40 -18.81
CA THR A 126 25.03 7.12 -19.63
C THR A 126 24.76 7.15 -21.14
N THR A 127 23.49 7.15 -21.55
CA THR A 127 23.10 7.17 -22.95
C THR A 127 23.05 8.61 -23.47
N GLU A 128 23.56 8.84 -24.67
CA GLU A 128 23.50 10.17 -25.30
C GLU A 128 22.05 10.65 -25.43
N ARG A 129 21.80 11.88 -25.01
CA ARG A 129 20.45 12.47 -25.01
C ARG A 129 20.05 12.87 -26.41
N THR A 130 18.81 12.60 -26.77
CA THR A 130 18.22 13.13 -28.00
C THR A 130 18.02 14.64 -27.88
N ASN A 131 18.07 15.37 -29.01
CA ASN A 131 17.87 16.83 -29.04
C ASN A 131 16.55 17.27 -28.38
N ALA A 132 15.54 16.40 -28.36
CA ALA A 132 14.26 16.67 -27.69
C ALA A 132 14.39 16.71 -26.15
N GLU A 133 15.31 15.95 -25.56
CA GLU A 133 15.53 15.94 -24.10
C GLU A 133 16.40 17.11 -23.61
N GLN A 134 16.96 17.90 -24.53
CA GLN A 134 17.75 19.08 -24.18
C GLN A 134 16.88 20.24 -23.69
N PHE A 135 15.58 20.25 -24.02
CA PHE A 135 14.67 21.34 -23.61
C PHE A 135 13.67 20.91 -22.54
N HIS A 136 13.44 19.60 -22.38
CA HIS A 136 12.47 19.09 -21.43
C HIS A 136 12.83 17.66 -21.01
N CYS A 137 12.83 17.40 -19.70
CA CYS A 137 13.05 16.05 -19.21
C CYS A 137 11.80 15.20 -19.45
N ARG A 138 11.91 14.15 -20.27
CA ARG A 138 10.84 13.15 -20.38
C ARG A 138 10.77 12.32 -19.11
N SER A 139 9.57 12.11 -18.57
CA SER A 139 9.34 11.23 -17.40
C SER A 139 9.56 9.75 -17.71
N THR A 140 9.48 9.37 -18.99
CA THR A 140 9.80 8.03 -19.49
C THR A 140 11.31 7.87 -19.65
N ALA A 141 11.89 6.87 -18.99
CA ALA A 141 13.29 6.49 -19.20
C ALA A 141 13.45 5.87 -20.60
N GLN A 142 14.55 6.18 -21.30
CA GLN A 142 14.93 5.50 -22.56
C GLN A 142 15.73 4.23 -22.30
N SER A 143 15.53 3.62 -21.13
CA SER A 143 16.17 2.36 -20.76
C SER A 143 15.87 1.28 -21.80
N PRO A 144 16.77 0.29 -22.01
CA PRO A 144 16.53 -0.81 -22.93
C PRO A 144 15.14 -1.41 -22.72
N ARG A 145 14.39 -1.64 -23.80
CA ARG A 145 12.99 -2.12 -23.73
C ARG A 145 12.82 -3.33 -22.81
N LEU A 146 13.81 -4.23 -22.82
CA LEU A 146 13.82 -5.41 -21.96
C LEU A 146 13.81 -5.06 -20.46
N TRP A 147 14.61 -4.08 -20.03
CA TRP A 147 14.65 -3.65 -18.63
C TRP A 147 13.33 -3.02 -18.19
N LEU A 148 12.73 -2.19 -19.06
CA LEU A 148 11.43 -1.59 -18.80
C LEU A 148 10.35 -2.67 -18.62
N VAL A 149 10.31 -3.68 -19.48
CA VAL A 149 9.34 -4.79 -19.40
C VAL A 149 9.55 -5.60 -18.12
N ILE A 150 10.79 -5.95 -17.79
CA ILE A 150 11.10 -6.72 -16.57
C ILE A 150 10.68 -5.93 -15.32
N SER A 151 11.05 -4.64 -15.25
CA SER A 151 10.72 -3.82 -14.09
C SER A 151 9.20 -3.58 -13.95
N LEU A 152 8.48 -3.43 -15.06
CA LEU A 152 7.02 -3.35 -15.07
C LEU A 152 6.39 -4.62 -14.48
N ILE A 153 6.80 -5.80 -14.97
CA ILE A 153 6.26 -7.07 -14.51
C ILE A 153 6.56 -7.28 -13.03
N VAL A 154 7.82 -7.08 -12.63
CA VAL A 154 8.31 -7.40 -11.28
C VAL A 154 7.80 -6.42 -10.22
N VAL A 155 7.77 -5.12 -10.53
CA VAL A 155 7.45 -4.08 -9.55
C VAL A 155 5.97 -3.68 -9.57
N TYR A 156 5.26 -3.87 -10.68
CA TYR A 156 3.87 -3.44 -10.84
C TYR A 156 2.92 -4.63 -11.00
N ASP A 157 3.13 -5.50 -11.99
CA ASP A 157 2.16 -6.55 -12.31
C ASP A 157 2.09 -7.63 -11.23
N ILE A 158 3.24 -8.13 -10.75
CA ILE A 158 3.28 -9.17 -9.71
C ILE A 158 2.59 -8.69 -8.41
N PRO A 159 2.92 -7.50 -7.84
CA PRO A 159 2.24 -7.00 -6.64
C PRO A 159 0.74 -6.77 -6.84
N LEU A 160 0.34 -6.33 -8.03
CA LEU A 160 -1.06 -6.13 -8.36
C LEU A 160 -1.81 -7.47 -8.40
N LEU A 161 -1.27 -8.47 -9.09
CA LEU A 161 -1.84 -9.82 -9.16
C LEU A 161 -1.96 -10.46 -7.78
N LEU A 162 -0.91 -10.37 -6.95
CA LEU A 162 -0.94 -10.88 -5.58
C LEU A 162 -1.99 -10.18 -4.73
N THR A 163 -2.13 -8.86 -4.89
CA THR A 163 -3.19 -8.10 -4.21
C THR A 163 -4.57 -8.58 -4.65
N PHE A 164 -4.79 -8.74 -5.97
CA PHE A 164 -6.04 -9.25 -6.53
C PHE A 164 -6.38 -10.66 -6.06
N LEU A 165 -5.38 -11.54 -5.88
CA LEU A 165 -5.59 -12.91 -5.37
C LEU A 165 -5.83 -12.96 -3.86
N ALA A 166 -5.24 -12.04 -3.09
CA ALA A 166 -5.45 -11.98 -1.64
C ALA A 166 -6.90 -11.61 -1.26
N TYR A 167 -7.54 -10.72 -2.02
CA TYR A 167 -8.92 -10.27 -1.75
C TYR A 167 -9.98 -11.38 -1.78
N PRO A 168 -10.13 -12.21 -2.82
CA PRO A 168 -11.12 -13.29 -2.85
C PRO A 168 -10.85 -14.33 -1.76
N PHE A 169 -9.58 -14.58 -1.41
CA PHE A 169 -9.25 -15.47 -0.30
C PHE A 169 -9.71 -14.91 1.06
N ILE A 170 -9.51 -13.62 1.30
CA ILE A 170 -9.99 -12.94 2.50
C ILE A 170 -11.53 -13.02 2.56
N LEU A 171 -12.21 -12.75 1.43
CA LEU A 171 -13.67 -12.79 1.35
C LEU A 171 -14.20 -14.21 1.60
N TYR A 172 -13.61 -15.23 0.97
CA TYR A 172 -13.98 -16.64 1.16
C TYR A 172 -13.91 -17.05 2.65
N ASN A 173 -12.81 -16.72 3.32
CA ASN A 173 -12.65 -17.02 4.74
C ASN A 173 -13.58 -16.20 5.63
N ALA A 174 -13.85 -14.94 5.28
CA ALA A 174 -14.82 -14.12 6.00
C ALA A 174 -16.24 -14.71 5.93
N LEU A 175 -16.66 -15.16 4.74
CA LEU A 175 -17.96 -15.80 4.51
C LEU A 175 -18.08 -17.16 5.20
N ASN A 176 -17.03 -17.96 5.22
CA ASN A 176 -17.06 -19.24 5.94
C ASN A 176 -17.19 -19.05 7.46
N ARG A 177 -16.66 -17.95 8.00
CA ARG A 177 -16.76 -17.62 9.43
C ARG A 177 -18.16 -17.19 9.85
N THR A 178 -18.89 -16.48 9.00
CA THR A 178 -20.26 -16.08 9.33
C THR A 178 -21.18 -17.30 9.41
N ARG A 179 -20.95 -18.33 8.57
CA ARG A 179 -21.70 -19.59 8.61
C ARG A 179 -21.53 -20.36 9.92
N VAL A 180 -20.30 -20.52 10.42
CA VAL A 180 -20.03 -21.29 11.66
C VAL A 180 -20.65 -20.64 12.90
N ARG A 181 -20.80 -19.31 12.92
CA ARG A 181 -21.38 -18.59 14.07
C ARG A 181 -22.91 -18.65 14.13
N GLN A 182 -23.59 -19.06 13.06
CA GLN A 182 -25.04 -19.06 13.01
C GLN A 182 -25.68 -20.35 13.55
N VAL A 183 -25.03 -21.11 14.44
CA VAL A 183 -25.74 -22.14 15.22
C VAL A 183 -26.70 -21.38 16.15
N PRO A 184 -28.01 -21.31 15.84
CA PRO A 184 -28.94 -20.56 16.65
C PRO A 184 -29.00 -21.27 17.99
N ASN A 185 -28.71 -20.58 19.08
CA ASN A 185 -28.95 -21.16 20.40
C ASN A 185 -30.47 -21.20 20.60
N PRO A 186 -31.12 -22.37 20.57
CA PRO A 186 -32.59 -22.45 20.65
C PRO A 186 -33.11 -21.91 22.00
N ASN A 187 -32.25 -21.73 23.00
CA ASN A 187 -32.64 -21.23 24.32
C ASN A 187 -32.62 -19.69 24.45
N VAL A 188 -32.26 -18.94 23.41
CA VAL A 188 -32.24 -17.45 23.42
C VAL A 188 -33.32 -16.87 22.49
N GLN A 189 -34.53 -17.42 22.53
CA GLN A 189 -35.66 -16.95 21.69
C GLN A 189 -36.68 -16.06 22.41
N THR A 190 -36.53 -15.75 23.70
CA THR A 190 -37.60 -15.12 24.49
C THR A 190 -37.34 -13.69 24.98
N GLN A 191 -36.45 -12.93 24.34
CA GLN A 191 -36.30 -11.49 24.62
C GLN A 191 -36.24 -10.60 23.38
N LEU A 192 -36.89 -11.02 22.29
CA LEU A 192 -37.21 -10.14 21.17
C LEU A 192 -38.43 -9.27 21.54
N VAL A 193 -38.26 -8.36 22.49
CA VAL A 193 -39.28 -7.37 22.86
C VAL A 193 -38.64 -5.98 22.77
N VAL A 194 -39.02 -5.27 21.70
CA VAL A 194 -39.11 -3.80 21.65
C VAL A 194 -37.82 -3.02 21.92
N VAL A 195 -36.97 -2.87 20.92
CA VAL A 195 -36.13 -1.66 20.79
C VAL A 195 -36.21 -1.16 19.36
N GLY A 196 -37.41 -0.73 18.98
CA GLY A 196 -37.55 0.26 17.92
C GLY A 196 -37.17 1.61 18.50
N GLY A 197 -36.10 2.23 17.96
CA GLY A 197 -35.80 3.64 18.21
C GLY A 197 -34.51 3.91 18.96
N ALA A 198 -33.36 3.80 18.28
CA ALA A 198 -32.14 4.53 18.66
C ALA A 198 -31.14 4.57 17.48
N ALA A 199 -31.51 5.21 16.37
CA ALA A 199 -30.62 5.44 15.23
C ALA A 199 -29.52 6.50 15.51
N GLY A 200 -29.36 6.98 16.75
CA GLY A 200 -28.54 8.15 17.09
C GLY A 200 -27.26 7.91 17.90
N GLN A 201 -26.92 6.68 18.30
CA GLN A 201 -25.88 6.45 19.33
C GLN A 201 -24.65 5.64 18.88
N LEU A 202 -24.55 5.29 17.59
CA LEU A 202 -23.45 4.45 17.08
C LEU A 202 -22.16 5.20 16.71
N ALA A 203 -22.16 6.54 16.71
CA ALA A 203 -20.96 7.30 16.36
C ALA A 203 -19.96 7.45 17.51
N ASP A 204 -20.38 7.31 18.77
CA ASP A 204 -19.57 7.71 19.93
C ASP A 204 -18.97 6.54 20.75
N SER A 205 -19.28 5.30 20.38
CA SER A 205 -18.75 4.10 21.07
C SER A 205 -17.42 3.59 20.47
N PHE A 206 -17.03 4.06 19.28
CA PHE A 206 -15.78 3.64 18.63
C PHE A 206 -14.52 4.36 19.16
N SER A 207 -14.68 5.40 19.98
CA SER A 207 -13.56 6.20 20.52
C SER A 207 -13.03 5.69 21.87
N ARG A 208 -13.66 4.67 22.49
CA ARG A 208 -13.47 4.36 23.90
C ARG A 208 -13.13 2.90 24.23
N PHE A 209 -12.49 2.19 23.32
CA PHE A 209 -11.76 0.96 23.67
C PHE A 209 -10.29 1.31 23.86
N PRO A 210 -9.85 1.68 25.08
CA PRO A 210 -8.43 1.61 25.39
C PRO A 210 -8.02 0.13 25.23
N CYS A 211 -7.04 -0.10 24.37
CA CYS A 211 -6.01 -1.07 24.73
C CYS A 211 -5.34 -0.52 26.02
#